data_AF-A0A3N7ZEH4-F1
#
_entry.id   AF-A0A3N7ZEH4-F1
#
_cell.length_a   1.000
_cell.length_b   1.000
_cell.length_c   1.000
_cell.angle_alpha   90.00
_cell.angle_beta   90.00
_cell.angle_gamma   90.00
#
_symmetry.space_group_name_H-M   'P 1'
#
loop_
_entity.id
_entity.type
_entity.pdbx_description
1 polymer ?
#
loop_
_entity_poly.entity_id
_entity_poly.type
_entity_poly.pdbx_seq_one_letter_code
_entity_poly.pdbx_strand_id
1 'polypeptide(L)' 'DASVPVNVNLRTYAGPEGRFCPAAVYEFVKNDDGSDRLVINAQNCVHCKTCDIKDPTQNIVWVTPEGGGGPNYPNM' A
#
# COMPACT_ATOMS: atom_id res chain seq x y z
N ASP A 1 -0.01 11.94 4.93
CA ASP A 1 0.50 11.87 6.31
C ASP A 1 0.95 10.43 6.60
N ALA A 2 2.17 10.25 7.12
CA ALA A 2 2.76 8.93 7.35
C ALA A 2 2.20 8.19 8.58
N SER A 3 1.52 8.90 9.49
CA SER A 3 0.97 8.32 10.72
C SER A 3 -0.43 7.71 10.52
N VAL A 4 -1.17 8.17 9.51
CA VAL A 4 -2.56 7.77 9.22
C VAL A 4 -2.74 6.26 8.99
N PRO A 5 -1.86 5.55 8.25
CA PRO A 5 -2.05 4.12 8.03
C PRO A 5 -2.08 3.30 9.32
N VAL A 6 -1.29 3.66 10.33
CA VAL A 6 -1.31 2.97 11.62
C VAL A 6 -2.43 3.52 12.51
N ASN A 7 -2.50 4.84 12.66
CA ASN A 7 -3.40 5.49 13.62
C ASN A 7 -4.88 5.40 13.26
N VAL A 8 -5.20 5.24 11.97
CA VAL A 8 -6.57 5.19 11.45
C VAL A 8 -6.82 3.90 10.68
N ASN A 9 -6.06 3.61 9.63
CA ASN A 9 -6.39 2.48 8.74
C ASN A 9 -6.27 1.13 9.45
N LEU A 10 -5.14 0.89 10.13
CA LEU A 10 -4.93 -0.32 10.93
C LEU A 10 -5.88 -0.36 12.12
N ARG A 11 -5.91 0.72 12.91
CA ARG A 11 -6.68 0.78 14.16
C ARG A 11 -8.20 0.62 13.95
N THR A 12 -8.76 1.28 12.95
CA THR A 12 -10.23 1.35 12.76
C THR A 12 -10.73 0.32 11.74
N TYR A 13 -9.96 0.08 10.66
CA TYR A 13 -10.38 -0.75 9.53
C TYR A 13 -9.56 -2.04 9.39
N ALA A 14 -8.71 -2.36 10.36
CA ALA A 14 -7.83 -3.52 10.36
C ALA A 14 -6.91 -3.59 9.12
N GLY A 15 -6.43 -2.44 8.64
CA GLY A 15 -5.41 -2.33 7.59
C GLY A 15 -5.87 -2.82 6.22
N PRO A 16 -6.91 -2.22 5.62
CA PRO A 16 -7.50 -2.69 4.36
C PRO A 16 -6.51 -2.66 3.19
N GLU A 17 -5.50 -1.78 3.21
CA GLU A 17 -4.48 -1.66 2.16
C GLU A 17 -3.62 -2.92 2.00
N GLY A 18 -3.44 -3.69 3.07
CA GLY A 18 -2.81 -5.01 2.99
C GLY A 18 -3.69 -6.10 2.39
N ARG A 19 -4.99 -5.83 2.15
CA ARG A 19 -5.96 -6.80 1.62
C ARG A 19 -6.48 -6.44 0.23
N PHE A 20 -6.80 -5.16 -0.02
CA PHE A 20 -7.28 -4.74 -1.33
C PHE A 20 -6.16 -4.66 -2.37
N CYS A 21 -4.90 -4.54 -1.94
CA CYS A 21 -3.78 -4.44 -2.85
C CYS A 21 -3.53 -5.81 -3.48
N PRO A 22 -3.67 -5.97 -4.81
CA PRO A 22 -3.54 -7.27 -5.46
C PRO A 22 -2.09 -7.77 -5.52
N ALA A 23 -1.11 -6.97 -5.09
CA ALA A 23 0.31 -7.24 -5.23
C ALA A 23 1.11 -7.07 -3.93
N ALA A 24 0.44 -7.07 -2.77
CA ALA A 24 1.09 -6.99 -1.45
C ALA A 24 2.11 -5.83 -1.33
N VAL A 25 1.76 -4.66 -1.88
CA VAL A 25 2.59 -3.44 -1.77
C VAL A 25 2.61 -2.92 -0.34
N TYR A 26 1.53 -3.11 0.43
CA TYR A 26 1.35 -2.57 1.77
C TYR A 26 1.35 -3.69 2.79
N GLU A 27 2.25 -3.62 3.77
CA GLU A 27 2.38 -4.64 4.81
C GLU A 27 2.53 -3.97 6.19
N PHE A 28 1.73 -4.37 7.16
CA PHE A 28 1.87 -3.93 8.54
C PHE A 28 2.78 -4.90 9.30
N VAL A 29 3.89 -4.40 9.82
CA VAL A 29 4.88 -5.18 10.58
C VAL A 29 5.10 -4.55 11.95
N LYS A 30 5.62 -5.35 12.88
CA LYS A 30 6.06 -4.87 14.20
C LYS A 30 7.50 -4.35 14.11
N ASN A 31 7.77 -3.22 14.75
CA ASN A 31 9.11 -2.76 15.08
C ASN A 31 9.68 -3.57 16.25
N ASP A 32 10.97 -3.40 16.54
CA ASP A 32 11.65 -4.06 17.67
C ASP A 32 11.04 -3.70 19.03
N ASP A 33 10.44 -2.51 19.15
CA ASP A 33 9.73 -2.03 20.34
C ASP A 33 8.27 -2.52 20.42
N GLY A 34 7.81 -3.32 19.46
CA GLY A 34 6.45 -3.85 19.36
C GLY A 34 5.42 -2.89 18.78
N SER A 35 5.80 -1.68 18.38
CA SER A 35 4.90 -0.75 17.68
C SER A 35 4.63 -1.20 16.24
N ASP A 36 3.43 -0.92 15.74
CA ASP A 36 3.08 -1.19 14.33
C ASP A 36 3.67 -0.13 13.41
N ARG A 37 4.18 -0.56 12.26
CA ARG A 37 4.52 0.33 11.13
C ARG A 37 4.02 -0.25 9.82
N LEU A 38 3.79 0.64 8.86
CA LEU A 38 3.55 0.26 7.48
C LEU A 38 4.88 0.17 6.71
N VAL A 39 5.10 -0.93 6.01
CA VAL A 39 6.17 -1.11 5.01
C VAL A 39 5.53 -1.04 3.62
N ILE A 40 6.18 -0.31 2.71
CA ILE A 40 5.73 -0.13 1.33
C ILE A 40 6.71 -0.82 0.38
N ASN A 41 6.33 -2.01 -0.09
CA ASN A 41 7.07 -2.81 -1.07
C ASN A 41 6.73 -2.34 -2.51
N ALA A 42 7.08 -1.10 -2.84
CA ALA A 42 6.68 -0.43 -4.09
C ALA A 42 7.09 -1.20 -5.37
N GLN A 43 8.14 -2.02 -5.29
CA GLN A 43 8.62 -2.83 -6.41
C GLN A 43 7.64 -3.91 -6.86
N ASN A 44 6.68 -4.28 -6.02
CA ASN A 44 5.62 -5.22 -6.38
C ASN A 44 4.45 -4.54 -7.13
N CYS A 45 4.43 -3.21 -7.25
CA CYS A 45 3.27 -2.49 -7.75
C CYS A 45 2.92 -2.87 -9.19
N VAL A 46 1.67 -3.29 -9.40
CA VAL A 46 1.11 -3.64 -10.71
C VAL A 46 0.28 -2.52 -11.36
N HIS A 47 0.43 -1.29 -10.85
CA HIS A 47 -0.20 -0.08 -11.41
C HIS A 47 -1.74 -0.09 -11.50
N CYS A 48 -2.42 -0.97 -10.77
CA CYS A 48 -3.89 -1.12 -10.78
C CYS A 48 -4.67 0.08 -10.21
N LYS A 49 -4.00 0.96 -9.44
CA LYS A 49 -4.58 2.15 -8.76
C LYS A 49 -5.59 1.88 -7.65
N THR A 50 -5.86 0.62 -7.29
CA THR A 50 -6.82 0.28 -6.23
C THR A 50 -6.54 1.02 -4.92
N CYS A 51 -5.27 1.17 -4.54
CA CYS A 51 -4.89 1.84 -3.30
C CYS A 51 -5.23 3.33 -3.24
N ASP A 52 -5.07 4.03 -4.35
CA ASP A 52 -5.46 5.44 -4.51
C ASP A 52 -6.98 5.60 -4.35
N ILE A 53 -7.75 4.65 -4.90
CA ILE A 53 -9.22 4.70 -4.90
C ILE A 53 -9.86 4.21 -3.59
N LYS A 54 -9.29 3.16 -2.96
CA LYS A 54 -9.95 2.42 -1.87
C LYS A 54 -9.44 2.75 -0.47
N ASP A 55 -8.40 3.57 -0.33
CA ASP A 55 -7.99 4.05 0.98
C ASP A 55 -9.14 4.84 1.64
N PRO A 56 -9.67 4.41 2.79
CA PRO A 56 -10.77 5.08 3.49
C PRO A 56 -10.46 6.53 3.86
N THR A 57 -9.18 6.88 3.97
CA THR A 57 -8.71 8.21 4.36
C THR A 57 -8.22 9.05 3.20
N GLN A 58 -8.18 8.51 1.98
CA GLN A 58 -7.63 9.17 0.79
C GLN A 58 -6.22 9.75 1.05
N ASN A 59 -5.39 8.99 1.78
CA ASN A 59 -4.04 9.37 2.18
C ASN A 59 -2.97 8.82 1.22
N ILE A 60 -3.27 7.76 0.47
CA ILE A 60 -2.41 7.22 -0.58
C ILE A 60 -2.58 8.02 -1.88
N VAL A 61 -1.48 8.57 -2.39
CA VAL A 61 -1.42 9.22 -3.71
C VAL A 61 -0.52 8.37 -4.61
N TRP A 62 -1.09 7.81 -5.69
CA TRP A 62 -0.30 7.09 -6.67
C TRP A 62 0.31 8.07 -7.67
N VAL A 63 1.61 7.94 -7.91
CA VAL A 63 2.32 8.65 -8.98
C VAL A 63 3.07 7.65 -9.85
N THR A 64 3.25 8.01 -11.12
CA THR A 64 3.96 7.16 -12.07
C THR A 64 5.42 6.97 -11.62
N PRO A 65 5.93 5.74 -11.53
CA PRO A 65 7.35 5.49 -11.26
C PRO A 65 8.21 5.77 -12.50
N GLU A 66 9.51 5.51 -12.40
CA GLU A 66 10.42 5.58 -13.53
C GLU A 66 9.96 4.70 -14.71
N GLY A 67 10.23 5.16 -15.93
CA GLY A 67 9.82 4.45 -17.15
C GLY A 67 10.47 3.08 -17.25
N GLY A 68 9.67 2.07 -17.63
CA GLY A 68 10.09 0.66 -17.67
C GLY A 68 9.86 -0.11 -16.37
N GLY A 69 9.46 0.57 -15.28
CA GLY A 69 8.97 -0.08 -14.08
C GLY A 69 7.52 -0.57 -14.21
N GLY A 70 7.16 -1.54 -13.36
CA GLY A 70 5.81 -2.10 -13.29
C GLY A 70 5.64 -3.42 -14.06
N PRO A 71 4.40 -3.86 -14.29
CA PRO A 71 4.12 -5.18 -14.82
C PRO A 71 4.45 -5.29 -16.31
N ASN A 72 4.92 -6.47 -16.72
CA ASN A 72 5.04 -6.85 -18.13
C ASN A 72 3.96 -7.90 -18.46
N TYR A 73 2.99 -7.51 -19.28
CA TYR A 73 1.85 -8.33 -19.67
C TYR A 73 1.93 -8.72 -21.15
N PRO A 74 2.73 -9.74 -21.54
CA PRO A 74 2.86 -10.11 -22.95
C PRO A 74 1.62 -10.77 -23.55
N ASN A 75 0.73 -11.32 -22.70
CA ASN A 75 -0.43 -12.12 -23.11
C ASN A 75 -1.65 -11.90 -22.22
N MET A 76 -1.75 -10.75 -21.54
CA MET A 76 -2.88 -10.39 -20.69
C MET A 76 -3.71 -9.29 -21.34
#